data_AF-A0A3D1QYL3-F1
#
_entry.id   AF-A0A3D1QYL3-F1
#
_cell.length_a   1.000
_cell.length_b   1.000
_cell.length_c   1.000
_cell.angle_alpha   90.00
_cell.angle_beta   90.00
_cell.angle_gamma   90.00
#
_symmetry.space_group_name_H-M   'P 1'
#
loop_
_entity.id
_entity.type
_entity.pdbx_description
1 polymer ?
#
loop_
_entity_poly.entity_id
_entity_poly.type
_entity_poly.pdbx_seq_one_letter_code
_entity_poly.pdbx_strand_id
1 'polypeptide(L)'
;MSTAEERERLIKKGKNEPVAGLVDQGEYTTGITNEHKLELTAGGVSEEKFGKLSTSIAKVAALMAARREFQVDSMMATNIEREAICDAKEHIFKMRNLVPMVIRDTKANDLTAVHLAPAGTLGRSSTKILGYLKTSRNLVARLEAGLAPYFGGESPTAVHDKVTQALTDAQRGQETKREGLTPEATDLYEAKGELLEIIEDLNRIGRVVFRGRAEIAAKFNKDILLRARRRTKTAKDAGEVTGAEAEQKVVGG
;
A
#
# COMPACT_ATOMS: atom_id res chain seq x y z
N MET A 1 -11.18 9.61 29.05
CA MET A 1 -11.23 9.05 27.69
C MET A 1 -10.69 7.65 27.77
N SER A 2 -11.32 6.68 27.11
CA SER A 2 -10.72 5.36 26.94
C SER A 2 -9.51 5.47 26.02
N THR A 3 -8.56 4.53 26.12
CA THR A 3 -7.37 4.47 25.24
C THR A 3 -7.76 4.33 23.77
N ALA A 4 -8.90 3.70 23.47
CA ALA A 4 -9.43 3.58 22.12
C ALA A 4 -9.95 4.91 21.56
N GLU A 5 -10.69 5.69 22.36
CA GLU A 5 -11.18 7.01 21.98
C GLU A 5 -10.03 8.00 21.71
N GLU A 6 -8.98 7.93 22.54
CA GLU A 6 -7.79 8.77 22.36
C GLU A 6 -7.05 8.42 21.07
N ARG A 7 -6.86 7.13 20.80
CA ARG A 7 -6.28 6.65 19.54
C ARG A 7 -7.07 7.13 18.32
N GLU A 8 -8.39 7.02 18.33
CA GLU A 8 -9.23 7.49 17.23
C GLU A 8 -9.12 9.01 17.00
N ARG A 9 -9.06 9.80 18.09
CA ARG A 9 -8.82 11.25 18.02
C ARG A 9 -7.50 11.57 17.33
N LEU A 10 -6.42 10.89 17.73
CA LEU A 10 -5.08 11.08 17.18
C LEU A 10 -5.03 10.71 15.70
N ILE A 11 -5.61 9.57 15.32
CA ILE A 11 -5.74 9.17 13.91
C ILE A 11 -6.46 10.24 13.10
N LYS A 12 -7.62 10.70 13.57
CA LYS A 12 -8.40 11.75 12.88
C LYS A 12 -7.62 13.04 12.72
N LYS A 13 -6.83 13.41 13.74
CA LYS A 13 -5.98 14.60 13.73
C LYS A 13 -4.82 14.48 12.75
N GLY A 14 -4.15 13.33 12.68
CA GLY A 14 -3.00 13.11 11.79
C GLY A 14 -3.36 12.73 10.35
N LYS A 15 -4.58 12.27 10.09
CA LYS A 15 -5.02 11.75 8.78
C LYS A 15 -4.67 12.66 7.60
N ASN A 16 -4.91 13.96 7.73
CA ASN A 16 -4.79 14.93 6.64
C ASN A 16 -3.50 15.76 6.68
N GLU A 17 -2.57 15.46 7.58
CA GLU A 17 -1.33 16.23 7.70
C GLU A 17 -0.30 15.81 6.66
N PRO A 18 0.41 16.74 6.00
CA PRO A 18 1.50 16.37 5.10
C PRO A 18 2.69 15.86 5.93
N VAL A 19 3.17 14.64 5.65
CA VAL A 19 4.25 14.00 6.45
C VAL A 19 5.53 14.83 6.47
N ALA A 20 6.05 15.21 5.31
CA ALA A 20 7.27 16.00 5.20
C ALA A 20 7.13 17.35 5.92
N GLY A 21 6.02 18.07 5.69
CA GLY A 21 5.79 19.36 6.35
C GLY A 21 5.62 19.25 7.87
N LEU A 22 5.16 18.11 8.38
CA LEU A 22 5.05 17.84 9.81
C LEU A 22 6.41 17.54 10.45
N VAL A 23 7.26 16.77 9.76
CA VAL A 23 8.64 16.50 10.19
C VAL A 23 9.46 17.79 10.20
N ASP A 24 9.44 18.57 9.11
CA ASP A 24 10.14 19.86 9.02
C ASP A 24 9.71 20.82 10.14
N GLN A 25 8.41 20.87 10.43
CA GLN A 25 7.88 21.68 11.53
C GLN A 25 8.33 21.16 12.90
N GLY A 26 8.42 19.84 13.08
CA GLY A 26 8.94 19.22 14.29
C GLY A 26 10.42 19.54 14.53
N GLU A 27 11.25 19.46 13.49
CA GLU A 27 12.67 19.83 13.54
C GLU A 27 12.86 21.32 13.85
N TYR A 28 12.09 22.19 13.21
CA TYR A 28 12.09 23.63 13.52
C TYR A 28 11.69 23.91 14.97
N THR A 29 10.63 23.24 15.46
CA THR A 29 10.19 23.36 16.85
C THR A 29 11.29 22.88 17.80
N THR A 30 11.96 21.77 17.47
CA THR A 30 13.10 21.25 18.24
C THR A 30 14.22 22.28 18.36
N GLY A 31 14.61 22.91 17.24
CA GLY A 31 15.64 23.96 17.21
C GLY A 31 15.31 25.12 18.14
N ILE A 32 14.09 25.67 18.06
CA ILE A 32 13.67 26.79 18.91
C ILE A 32 13.59 26.37 20.38
N THR A 33 13.05 25.19 20.67
CA THR A 33 12.95 24.72 22.05
C THR A 33 14.31 24.48 22.69
N ASN A 34 15.32 24.09 21.91
CA ASN A 34 16.69 23.96 22.38
C ASN A 34 17.34 25.33 22.62
N GLU A 35 17.14 26.30 21.72
CA GLU A 35 17.61 27.69 21.87
C GLU A 35 17.11 28.31 23.19
N HIS A 36 15.87 27.99 23.58
CA HIS A 36 15.17 28.58 24.72
C HIS A 36 14.91 27.60 25.88
N LYS A 37 15.68 26.50 25.98
CA LYS A 37 15.38 25.38 26.87
C LYS A 37 15.20 25.81 28.34
N LEU A 38 16.11 26.63 28.86
CA LEU A 38 16.08 27.06 30.27
C LEU A 38 14.80 27.81 30.63
N GLU A 39 14.37 28.71 29.76
CA GLU A 39 13.18 29.56 29.97
C GLU A 39 11.89 28.75 29.84
N LEU A 40 11.86 27.79 28.90
CA LEU A 40 10.75 26.86 28.74
C LEU A 40 10.63 25.90 29.93
N THR A 41 11.75 25.40 30.46
CA THR A 41 11.75 24.57 31.68
C THR A 41 11.26 25.37 32.88
N ALA A 42 11.71 26.62 33.05
CA ALA A 42 11.19 27.52 34.08
C ALA A 42 9.68 27.81 33.90
N GLY A 43 9.21 27.81 32.65
CA GLY A 43 7.79 27.91 32.28
C GLY A 43 6.97 26.63 32.41
N GLY A 44 7.57 25.53 32.91
CA GLY A 44 6.86 24.27 33.19
C GLY A 44 6.94 23.20 32.10
N VAL A 45 7.78 23.37 31.06
CA VAL A 45 8.05 22.28 30.11
C VAL A 45 8.96 21.24 30.76
N SER A 46 8.51 19.98 30.86
CA SER A 46 9.34 18.90 31.38
C SER A 46 10.37 18.42 30.36
N GLU A 47 11.48 17.85 30.83
CA GLU A 47 12.46 17.20 29.95
C GLU A 47 11.86 16.03 29.17
N GLU A 48 10.90 15.34 29.77
CA GLU A 48 10.11 14.30 29.10
C GLU A 48 9.40 14.84 27.85
N LYS A 49 8.86 16.07 27.89
CA LYS A 49 8.17 16.67 26.74
C LYS A 49 9.12 17.00 25.59
N PHE A 50 10.37 17.39 25.89
CA PHE A 50 11.41 17.56 24.87
C PHE A 50 11.82 16.21 24.26
N GLY A 51 11.99 15.17 25.08
CA GLY A 51 12.30 13.81 24.61
C GLY A 51 11.16 13.20 23.78
N LYS A 52 9.89 13.46 24.15
CA LYS A 52 8.72 13.04 23.38
C LYS A 52 8.71 13.65 21.98
N LEU A 53 9.06 14.93 21.83
CA LEU A 53 9.12 15.57 20.51
C LEU A 53 10.10 14.85 19.57
N SER A 54 11.35 14.63 20.02
CA SER A 54 12.37 13.96 19.19
C SER A 54 11.98 12.52 18.85
N THR A 55 11.40 11.81 19.81
CA THR A 55 10.94 10.42 19.63
C THR A 55 9.78 10.34 18.64
N SER A 56 8.80 11.26 18.73
CA SER A 56 7.67 11.32 17.80
C SER A 56 8.10 11.70 16.38
N ILE A 57 9.09 12.58 16.21
CA ILE A 57 9.68 12.87 14.88
C ILE A 57 10.29 11.60 14.29
N ALA A 58 11.13 10.90 15.05
CA ALA A 58 11.76 9.66 14.60
C ALA A 58 10.73 8.57 14.27
N LYS A 59 9.66 8.44 15.07
CA LYS A 59 8.56 7.50 14.83
C LYS A 59 7.85 7.78 13.50
N VAL A 60 7.50 9.04 13.23
CA VAL A 60 6.84 9.42 11.96
C VAL A 60 7.76 9.17 10.76
N ALA A 61 9.05 9.50 10.88
CA ALA A 61 10.04 9.26 9.82
C ALA A 61 10.23 7.76 9.53
N ALA A 62 10.33 6.93 10.57
CA ALA A 62 10.45 5.48 10.43
C ALA A 62 9.22 4.83 9.78
N LEU A 63 8.01 5.21 10.20
CA LEU A 63 6.76 4.71 9.61
C LEU A 63 6.60 5.15 8.15
N MET A 64 7.07 6.35 7.79
CA MET A 64 7.11 6.80 6.40
C MET A 64 8.08 5.97 5.56
N ALA A 65 9.26 5.63 6.09
CA ALA A 65 10.23 4.79 5.39
C ALA A 65 9.69 3.38 5.15
N ALA A 66 9.13 2.75 6.19
CA ALA A 66 8.50 1.42 6.08
C ALA A 66 7.38 1.42 5.03
N ARG A 67 6.56 2.47 4.98
CA ARG A 67 5.47 2.60 3.98
C ARG A 67 5.96 2.62 2.53
N ARG A 68 7.14 3.18 2.25
CA ARG A 68 7.71 3.18 0.89
C ARG A 68 8.07 1.77 0.43
N GLU A 69 8.57 0.93 1.34
CA GLU A 69 8.86 -0.49 1.05
C GLU A 69 7.58 -1.24 0.69
N PHE A 70 6.50 -1.05 1.46
CA PHE A 70 5.20 -1.65 1.15
C PHE A 70 4.58 -1.18 -0.18
N GLN A 71 4.81 0.08 -0.59
CA GLN A 71 4.36 0.59 -1.89
C GLN A 71 5.08 -0.11 -3.05
N VAL A 72 6.40 -0.28 -2.94
CA VAL A 72 7.19 -1.04 -3.91
C VAL A 72 6.69 -2.48 -3.96
N ASP A 73 6.46 -3.10 -2.82
CA ASP A 73 5.95 -4.47 -2.72
C ASP A 73 4.56 -4.66 -3.33
N SER A 74 3.67 -3.67 -3.18
CA SER A 74 2.32 -3.69 -3.77
C SER A 74 2.36 -3.52 -5.29
N MET A 75 3.21 -2.62 -5.80
CA MET A 75 3.45 -2.49 -7.24
C MET A 75 4.05 -3.77 -7.84
N MET A 76 5.03 -4.36 -7.16
CA MET A 76 5.64 -5.63 -7.57
C MET A 76 4.61 -6.75 -7.58
N ALA A 77 3.77 -6.88 -6.54
CA ALA A 77 2.70 -7.89 -6.52
C ALA A 77 1.68 -7.70 -7.64
N THR A 78 1.32 -6.45 -7.96
CA THR A 78 0.43 -6.14 -9.09
C THR A 78 1.05 -6.55 -10.43
N ASN A 79 2.36 -6.33 -10.61
CA ASN A 79 3.06 -6.74 -11.82
C ASN A 79 3.17 -8.27 -11.93
N ILE A 80 3.50 -8.95 -10.83
CA ILE A 80 3.55 -10.42 -10.76
C ILE A 80 2.18 -11.03 -11.09
N GLU A 81 1.08 -10.46 -10.57
CA GLU A 81 -0.28 -10.90 -10.92
C GLU A 81 -0.59 -10.70 -12.41
N ARG A 82 -0.18 -9.57 -12.99
CA ARG A 82 -0.37 -9.31 -14.43
C ARG A 82 0.38 -10.31 -15.29
N GLU A 83 1.64 -10.60 -14.95
CA GLU A 83 2.46 -11.57 -15.65
C GLU A 83 1.86 -12.97 -15.55
N ALA A 84 1.48 -13.41 -14.35
CA ALA A 84 0.82 -14.69 -14.15
C ALA A 84 -0.53 -14.81 -14.90
N ILE A 85 -1.29 -13.71 -15.02
CA ILE A 85 -2.52 -13.66 -15.82
C ILE A 85 -2.20 -13.80 -17.32
N CYS A 86 -1.14 -13.16 -17.81
CA CYS A 86 -0.69 -13.28 -19.20
C CYS A 86 -0.27 -14.71 -19.51
N ASP A 87 0.58 -15.31 -18.69
CA ASP A 87 1.05 -16.69 -18.84
C ASP A 87 -0.12 -17.69 -18.82
N ALA A 88 -1.06 -17.50 -17.88
CA ALA A 88 -2.26 -18.31 -17.80
C ALA A 88 -3.13 -18.20 -19.06
N LYS A 89 -3.26 -16.99 -19.62
CA LYS A 89 -4.02 -16.78 -20.85
C LYS A 89 -3.33 -17.37 -22.07
N GLU A 90 -2.02 -17.24 -22.17
CA GLU A 90 -1.23 -17.84 -23.25
C GLU A 90 -1.37 -19.36 -23.22
N HIS A 91 -1.25 -19.97 -22.02
CA HIS A 91 -1.48 -21.40 -21.84
C HIS A 91 -2.90 -21.81 -22.24
N ILE A 92 -3.92 -21.07 -21.80
CA ILE A 92 -5.33 -21.32 -22.19
C ILE A 92 -5.49 -21.21 -23.71
N PHE A 93 -4.89 -20.21 -24.34
CA PHE A 93 -4.93 -20.05 -25.80
C PHE A 93 -4.28 -21.25 -26.51
N LYS A 94 -3.10 -21.69 -26.05
CA LYS A 94 -2.42 -22.87 -26.56
C LYS A 94 -3.31 -24.13 -26.44
N MET A 95 -3.90 -24.36 -25.26
CA MET A 95 -4.79 -25.49 -25.03
C MET A 95 -6.05 -25.44 -25.91
N ARG A 96 -6.66 -24.27 -26.12
CA ARG A 96 -7.85 -24.12 -26.98
C ARG A 96 -7.59 -24.48 -28.44
N ASN A 97 -6.37 -24.29 -28.92
CA ASN A 97 -6.01 -24.63 -30.30
C ASN A 97 -5.55 -26.09 -30.44
N LEU A 98 -4.79 -26.59 -29.47
CA LEU A 98 -4.21 -27.95 -29.55
C LEU A 98 -5.21 -29.05 -29.21
N VAL A 99 -6.06 -28.87 -28.20
CA VAL A 99 -6.95 -29.94 -27.74
C VAL A 99 -7.94 -30.40 -28.81
N PRO A 100 -8.62 -29.53 -29.58
CA PRO A 100 -9.50 -29.98 -30.67
C PRO A 100 -8.75 -30.77 -31.76
N MET A 101 -7.47 -30.46 -31.99
CA MET A 101 -6.64 -31.21 -32.92
C MET A 101 -6.31 -32.60 -32.38
N VAL A 102 -5.83 -32.67 -31.13
CA VAL A 102 -5.50 -33.95 -30.48
C VAL A 102 -6.72 -34.86 -30.31
N ILE A 103 -7.90 -34.32 -29.97
CA ILE A 103 -9.14 -35.11 -29.86
C ILE A 103 -9.51 -35.74 -31.21
N ARG A 104 -9.36 -35.01 -32.33
CA ARG A 104 -9.61 -35.54 -33.67
C ARG A 104 -8.64 -36.66 -34.03
N ASP A 105 -7.36 -36.48 -33.72
CA ASP A 105 -6.31 -37.44 -34.06
C ASP A 105 -6.40 -38.72 -33.21
N THR A 106 -6.81 -38.60 -31.95
CA THR A 106 -6.94 -39.73 -31.00
C THR A 106 -8.29 -40.45 -31.08
N LYS A 107 -9.25 -39.94 -31.87
CA LYS A 107 -10.64 -40.45 -31.95
C LYS A 107 -11.32 -40.60 -30.58
N ALA A 108 -11.00 -39.70 -29.64
CA ALA A 108 -11.56 -39.68 -28.29
C ALA A 108 -13.01 -39.15 -28.32
N ASN A 109 -13.95 -40.02 -28.68
CA ASN A 109 -15.37 -39.68 -28.87
C ASN A 109 -16.12 -39.33 -27.57
N ASP A 110 -15.51 -39.57 -26.42
CA ASP A 110 -16.04 -39.26 -25.09
C ASP A 110 -15.72 -37.84 -24.59
N LEU A 111 -14.94 -37.06 -25.33
CA LEU A 111 -14.55 -35.70 -24.99
C LEU A 111 -15.29 -34.68 -25.88
N THR A 112 -16.16 -33.85 -25.29
CA THR A 112 -16.95 -32.84 -26.01
C THR A 112 -16.36 -31.43 -25.92
N ALA A 113 -16.72 -30.56 -26.87
CA ALA A 113 -16.32 -29.14 -26.95
C ALA A 113 -16.71 -28.31 -25.70
N VAL A 114 -17.64 -28.81 -24.88
CA VAL A 114 -18.04 -28.17 -23.62
C VAL A 114 -16.89 -28.15 -22.60
N HIS A 115 -15.94 -29.08 -22.67
CA HIS A 115 -14.76 -29.09 -21.80
C HIS A 115 -13.66 -28.09 -22.24
N LEU A 116 -13.84 -27.43 -23.38
CA LEU A 116 -12.87 -26.53 -24.01
C LEU A 116 -13.25 -25.05 -23.95
N ALA A 117 -14.53 -24.77 -23.70
CA ALA A 117 -15.05 -23.42 -23.66
C ALA A 117 -15.14 -22.95 -22.21
N PRO A 118 -14.46 -21.85 -21.82
CA PRO A 118 -14.74 -21.22 -20.54
C PRO A 118 -16.21 -20.80 -20.51
N ALA A 119 -16.86 -20.94 -19.35
CA ALA A 119 -18.21 -20.43 -19.13
C ALA A 119 -18.17 -18.88 -19.15
N GLY A 120 -18.21 -18.30 -20.35
CA GLY A 120 -18.15 -16.85 -20.58
C GLY A 120 -16.75 -16.27 -20.82
N THR A 121 -16.67 -14.94 -20.91
CA THR A 121 -15.40 -14.22 -21.12
C THR A 121 -14.59 -14.16 -19.82
N LEU A 122 -13.37 -14.74 -19.84
CA LEU A 122 -12.47 -14.77 -18.68
C LEU A 122 -11.96 -13.37 -18.27
N GLY A 123 -11.90 -12.41 -19.20
CA GLY A 123 -11.51 -11.03 -18.89
C GLY A 123 -10.10 -10.94 -18.28
N ARG A 124 -9.91 -10.14 -17.23
CA ARG A 124 -8.66 -10.05 -16.43
C ARG A 124 -8.80 -10.65 -15.02
N SER A 125 -9.86 -11.41 -14.75
CA SER A 125 -10.11 -11.93 -13.41
C SER A 125 -9.25 -13.16 -13.13
N SER A 126 -8.27 -13.03 -12.23
CA SER A 126 -7.43 -14.13 -11.73
C SER A 126 -8.28 -15.28 -11.19
N THR A 127 -9.33 -14.99 -10.41
CA THR A 127 -10.28 -15.99 -9.89
C THR A 127 -11.00 -16.79 -10.98
N LYS A 128 -11.50 -16.12 -12.04
CA LYS A 128 -12.18 -16.81 -13.15
C LYS A 128 -11.20 -17.67 -13.96
N ILE A 129 -9.98 -17.17 -14.18
CA ILE A 129 -8.93 -17.89 -14.90
C ILE A 129 -8.49 -19.13 -14.10
N LEU A 130 -8.27 -19.02 -12.79
CA LEU A 130 -7.96 -20.16 -11.92
C LEU A 130 -9.08 -21.18 -11.90
N GLY A 131 -10.34 -20.74 -11.83
CA GLY A 131 -11.50 -21.63 -11.91
C GLY A 131 -11.47 -22.47 -13.18
N TYR A 132 -11.22 -21.83 -14.33
CA TYR A 132 -11.11 -22.52 -15.60
C TYR A 132 -9.93 -23.51 -15.65
N LEU A 133 -8.74 -23.10 -15.22
CA LEU A 133 -7.56 -23.97 -15.18
C LEU A 133 -7.84 -25.23 -14.36
N LYS A 134 -8.36 -25.08 -13.14
CA LYS A 134 -8.73 -26.19 -12.25
C LYS A 134 -9.72 -27.17 -12.90
N THR A 135 -10.76 -26.66 -13.59
CA THR A 135 -11.73 -27.52 -14.29
C THR A 135 -11.11 -28.25 -15.48
N SER A 136 -10.18 -27.61 -16.20
CA SER A 136 -9.55 -28.18 -17.40
C SER A 136 -8.39 -29.14 -17.11
N ARG A 137 -7.85 -29.17 -15.88
CA ARG A 137 -6.69 -29.99 -15.50
C ARG A 137 -6.83 -31.47 -15.85
N ASN A 138 -7.99 -32.07 -15.55
CA ASN A 138 -8.23 -33.50 -15.85
C ASN A 138 -8.27 -33.78 -17.36
N LEU A 139 -8.73 -32.82 -18.17
CA LEU A 139 -8.70 -32.95 -19.63
C LEU A 139 -7.26 -32.94 -20.15
N VAL A 140 -6.42 -32.04 -19.63
CA VAL A 140 -4.99 -31.98 -19.99
C VAL A 140 -4.29 -33.30 -19.69
N ALA A 141 -4.52 -33.85 -18.49
CA ALA A 141 -3.94 -35.13 -18.08
C ALA A 141 -4.37 -36.31 -18.96
N ARG A 142 -5.63 -36.35 -19.41
CA ARG A 142 -6.12 -37.42 -20.32
C ARG A 142 -5.52 -37.32 -21.72
N LEU A 143 -5.14 -36.12 -22.16
CA LEU A 143 -4.59 -35.86 -23.49
C LEU A 143 -3.06 -35.70 -23.50
N GLU A 144 -2.40 -36.01 -22.39
CA GLU A 144 -0.97 -35.83 -22.16
C GLU A 144 -0.11 -36.32 -23.34
N ALA A 145 -0.29 -37.58 -23.74
CA ALA A 145 0.51 -38.19 -24.81
C ALA A 145 0.32 -37.49 -26.17
N GLY A 146 -0.89 -37.03 -26.47
CA GLY A 146 -1.17 -36.34 -27.73
C GLY A 146 -0.76 -34.87 -27.71
N LEU A 147 -0.69 -34.25 -26.54
CA LEU A 147 -0.25 -32.86 -26.36
C LEU A 147 1.28 -32.74 -26.27
N ALA A 148 1.98 -33.76 -25.74
CA ALA A 148 3.42 -33.74 -25.48
C ALA A 148 4.29 -33.22 -26.65
N PRO A 149 4.04 -33.55 -27.94
CA PRO A 149 4.84 -33.02 -29.06
C PRO A 149 4.85 -31.49 -29.17
N TYR A 150 3.82 -30.82 -28.67
CA TYR A 150 3.66 -29.37 -28.75
C TYR A 150 4.24 -28.61 -27.54
N PHE A 151 4.77 -29.34 -26.57
CA PHE A 151 5.32 -28.77 -25.33
C PHE A 151 6.84 -28.89 -25.23
N GLY A 152 7.53 -29.16 -26.35
CA GLY A 152 8.99 -29.01 -26.44
C GLY A 152 9.78 -29.95 -25.53
N GLY A 153 9.21 -31.11 -25.18
CA GLY A 153 9.80 -32.08 -24.24
C GLY A 153 9.34 -31.92 -22.80
N GLU A 154 8.58 -30.87 -22.47
CA GLU A 154 7.92 -30.73 -21.16
C GLU A 154 6.57 -31.45 -21.14
N SER A 155 6.17 -31.92 -19.95
CA SER A 155 4.85 -32.50 -19.72
C SER A 155 3.77 -31.40 -19.78
N PRO A 156 2.77 -31.51 -20.68
CA PRO A 156 1.63 -30.58 -20.74
C PRO A 156 0.93 -30.41 -19.39
N THR A 157 0.76 -31.50 -18.64
CA THR A 157 0.18 -31.46 -17.30
C THR A 157 1.09 -30.73 -16.31
N ALA A 158 2.40 -30.95 -16.34
CA ALA A 158 3.34 -30.24 -15.48
C ALA A 158 3.35 -28.72 -15.76
N VAL A 159 3.31 -28.32 -17.03
CA VAL A 159 3.19 -26.90 -17.42
C VAL A 159 1.87 -26.31 -16.93
N HIS A 160 0.78 -27.07 -17.04
CA HIS A 160 -0.52 -26.66 -16.55
C HIS A 160 -0.55 -26.44 -15.03
N ASP A 161 0.02 -27.38 -14.26
CA ASP A 161 0.09 -27.29 -12.82
C ASP A 161 0.99 -26.11 -12.39
N LYS A 162 2.12 -25.88 -13.08
CA LYS A 162 3.02 -24.73 -12.85
C LYS A 162 2.31 -23.39 -13.05
N VAL A 163 1.61 -23.21 -14.16
CA VAL A 163 0.87 -21.98 -14.47
C VAL A 163 -0.28 -21.75 -13.46
N THR A 164 -0.97 -22.81 -13.07
CA THR A 164 -2.04 -22.75 -12.07
C THR A 164 -1.50 -22.34 -10.69
N GLN A 165 -0.34 -22.89 -10.31
CA GLN A 165 0.32 -22.55 -9.05
C GLN A 165 0.80 -21.10 -9.04
N ALA A 166 1.48 -20.65 -10.12
CA ALA A 166 1.96 -19.27 -10.25
C ALA A 166 0.82 -18.24 -10.13
N LEU A 167 -0.32 -18.49 -10.78
CA LEU A 167 -1.49 -17.60 -10.68
C LEU A 167 -2.15 -17.65 -9.29
N THR A 168 -2.13 -18.81 -8.62
CA THR A 168 -2.64 -18.95 -7.24
C THR A 168 -1.79 -18.17 -6.25
N ASP A 169 -0.46 -18.26 -6.37
CA ASP A 169 0.48 -17.55 -5.49
C ASP A 169 0.41 -16.04 -5.74
N ALA A 170 0.29 -15.61 -7.00
CA ALA A 170 0.12 -14.21 -7.34
C ALA A 170 -1.21 -13.62 -6.82
N GLN A 171 -2.33 -14.36 -6.93
CA GLN A 171 -3.61 -13.94 -6.37
C GLN A 171 -3.54 -13.82 -4.84
N ARG A 172 -2.96 -14.81 -4.14
CA ARG A 172 -2.76 -14.75 -2.69
C ARG A 172 -1.87 -13.58 -2.26
N GLY A 173 -0.81 -13.31 -3.04
CA GLY A 173 0.08 -12.18 -2.81
C GLY A 173 -0.61 -10.83 -2.96
N GLN A 174 -1.58 -10.72 -3.87
CA GLN A 174 -2.37 -9.52 -4.08
C GLN A 174 -3.47 -9.34 -3.02
N GLU A 175 -4.20 -10.39 -2.67
CA GLU A 175 -5.29 -10.34 -1.67
C GLU A 175 -4.74 -9.93 -0.30
N THR A 176 -3.64 -10.54 0.14
CA THR A 176 -2.93 -10.17 1.39
C THR A 176 -2.52 -8.69 1.42
N LYS A 177 -2.22 -8.10 0.25
CA LYS A 177 -1.77 -6.70 0.12
C LYS A 177 -2.93 -5.72 -0.09
N ARG A 178 -4.10 -6.17 -0.54
CA ARG A 178 -5.30 -5.35 -0.79
C ARG A 178 -6.21 -5.21 0.43
N GLU A 179 -6.34 -6.25 1.26
CA GLU A 179 -7.21 -6.20 2.45
C GLU A 179 -6.70 -5.23 3.54
N GLY A 180 -5.47 -4.74 3.41
CA GLY A 180 -4.92 -3.71 4.29
C GLY A 180 -5.23 -2.28 3.84
N LEU A 181 -6.19 -1.62 4.50
CA LEU A 181 -5.81 -0.36 5.16
C LEU A 181 -4.79 -0.78 6.21
N THR A 182 -3.54 -0.94 5.78
CA THR A 182 -2.57 -1.73 6.55
C THR A 182 -2.45 -1.08 7.94
N PRO A 183 -2.34 -1.86 9.04
CA PRO A 183 -2.17 -1.32 10.40
C PRO A 183 -1.16 -0.15 10.46
N GLU A 184 -0.12 -0.23 9.64
CA GLU A 184 0.94 0.76 9.45
C GLU A 184 0.43 2.12 8.93
N ALA A 185 -0.62 2.15 8.10
CA ALA A 185 -1.25 3.40 7.67
C ALA A 185 -2.01 4.07 8.84
N THR A 186 -2.65 3.26 9.68
CA THR A 186 -3.36 3.75 10.87
C THR A 186 -2.38 4.24 11.92
N ASP A 187 -1.30 3.50 12.14
CA ASP A 187 -0.23 3.86 13.08
C ASP A 187 0.55 5.10 12.62
N LEU A 188 0.72 5.28 11.30
CA LEU A 188 1.26 6.51 10.74
C LEU A 188 0.34 7.71 11.02
N TYR A 189 -0.98 7.56 10.86
CA TYR A 189 -1.91 8.64 11.17
C TYR A 189 -1.94 8.97 12.66
N GLU A 190 -1.92 7.97 13.53
CA GLU A 190 -1.80 8.14 14.97
C GLU A 190 -0.52 8.90 15.33
N ALA A 191 0.64 8.45 14.85
CA ALA A 191 1.93 9.08 15.11
C ALA A 191 2.01 10.53 14.62
N LYS A 192 1.39 10.83 13.47
CA LYS A 192 1.25 12.22 12.98
C LYS A 192 0.38 13.07 13.90
N GLY A 193 -0.71 12.51 14.42
CA GLY A 193 -1.58 13.17 15.39
C GLY A 193 -0.85 13.52 16.68
N GLU A 194 -0.09 12.56 17.22
CA GLU A 194 0.75 12.73 18.42
C GLU A 194 1.78 13.85 18.22
N LEU A 195 2.55 13.79 17.14
CA LEU A 195 3.57 14.79 16.83
C LEU A 195 2.95 16.20 16.69
N LEU A 196 1.81 16.32 16.02
CA LEU A 196 1.12 17.59 15.88
C LEU A 196 0.66 18.16 17.24
N GLU A 197 0.19 17.32 18.16
CA GLU A 197 -0.20 17.76 19.49
C GLU A 197 0.97 18.29 20.31
N ILE A 198 2.11 17.59 20.26
CA ILE A 198 3.32 18.02 20.96
C ILE A 198 3.78 19.38 20.42
N ILE A 199 3.79 19.56 19.10
CA ILE A 199 4.13 20.84 18.45
C ILE A 199 3.16 21.96 18.89
N GLU A 200 1.85 21.68 18.91
CA GLU A 200 0.86 22.67 19.33
C GLU A 200 1.03 23.09 20.79
N ASP A 201 1.30 22.13 21.67
CA ASP A 201 1.52 22.41 23.08
C ASP A 201 2.78 23.22 23.34
N LEU A 202 3.90 22.84 22.71
CA LEU A 202 5.15 23.59 22.84
C LEU A 202 4.98 25.01 22.30
N ASN A 203 4.23 25.18 21.21
CA ASN A 203 3.91 26.49 20.70
C ASN A 203 3.05 27.33 21.65
N ARG A 204 2.03 26.72 22.28
CA ARG A 204 1.20 27.41 23.28
C ARG A 204 2.05 27.84 24.48
N ILE A 205 2.87 26.93 25.01
CA ILE A 205 3.72 27.21 26.18
C ILE A 205 4.74 28.29 25.85
N GLY A 206 5.43 28.19 24.70
CA GLY A 206 6.37 29.22 24.27
C GLY A 206 5.73 30.60 24.17
N ARG A 207 4.54 30.72 23.57
CA ARG A 207 3.82 32.00 23.52
C ARG A 207 3.48 32.57 24.90
N VAL A 208 3.19 31.72 25.88
CA VAL A 208 2.92 32.13 27.26
C VAL A 208 4.20 32.60 27.93
N VAL A 209 5.27 31.81 27.87
CA VAL A 209 6.58 32.11 28.48
C VAL A 209 7.18 33.40 27.91
N PHE A 210 6.99 33.64 26.61
CA PHE A 210 7.57 34.78 25.89
C PHE A 210 6.57 35.92 25.64
N ARG A 211 5.45 36.00 26.37
CA ARG A 211 4.41 37.02 26.13
C ARG A 211 4.93 38.46 26.09
N GLY A 212 5.95 38.79 26.89
CA GLY A 212 6.61 40.11 26.90
C GLY A 212 7.69 40.31 25.83
N ARG A 213 8.01 39.29 25.03
CA ARG A 213 9.06 39.26 24.01
C ARG A 213 8.47 38.77 22.69
N ALA A 214 7.76 39.67 22.02
CA ALA A 214 6.97 39.36 20.82
C ALA A 214 7.79 38.68 19.71
N GLU A 215 9.05 39.07 19.53
CA GLU A 215 9.96 38.48 18.54
C GLU A 215 10.21 36.99 18.79
N ILE A 216 10.37 36.59 20.05
CA ILE A 216 10.58 35.20 20.43
C ILE A 216 9.25 34.43 20.40
N ALA A 217 8.18 35.03 20.94
CA ALA A 217 6.85 34.41 20.93
C ALA A 217 6.36 34.10 19.51
N ALA A 218 6.70 34.94 18.53
CA ALA A 218 6.36 34.74 17.13
C ALA A 218 7.03 33.50 16.51
N LYS A 219 8.23 33.11 16.98
CA LYS A 219 8.92 31.88 16.52
C LYS A 219 8.11 30.61 16.85
N PHE A 220 7.32 30.62 17.92
CA PHE A 220 6.44 29.52 18.32
C PHE A 220 5.16 29.49 17.47
N ASN A 221 5.26 28.96 16.24
CA ASN A 221 4.18 28.91 15.26
C ASN A 221 4.14 27.56 14.49
N LYS A 222 3.21 27.46 13.52
CA LYS A 222 3.03 26.28 12.65
C LYS A 222 3.15 26.63 11.16
N ASP A 223 3.90 27.67 10.82
CA ASP A 223 3.86 28.27 9.48
C ASP A 223 4.50 27.36 8.42
N ILE A 224 5.47 26.54 8.80
CA ILE A 224 6.04 25.52 7.90
C ILE A 224 4.95 24.50 7.55
N LEU A 225 4.26 23.97 8.55
CA LEU A 225 3.17 23.01 8.34
C LEU A 225 2.01 23.61 7.54
N LEU A 226 1.60 24.85 7.84
CA LEU A 226 0.51 25.52 7.12
C LEU A 226 0.85 25.77 5.66
N ARG A 227 2.10 26.16 5.36
CA ARG A 227 2.58 26.30 3.97
C ARG A 227 2.58 24.95 3.25
N ALA A 228 3.01 23.87 3.92
CA ALA A 228 2.95 22.53 3.36
C ALA A 228 1.50 22.10 3.03
N ARG A 229 0.55 22.33 3.94
CA ARG A 229 -0.88 22.05 3.69
C ARG A 229 -1.43 22.80 2.48
N ARG A 230 -1.06 24.08 2.32
CA ARG A 230 -1.49 24.89 1.16
C ARG A 230 -0.96 24.32 -0.15
N ARG A 231 0.32 23.93 -0.19
CA ARG A 231 0.93 23.30 -1.38
C ARG A 231 0.22 21.99 -1.75
N THR A 232 -0.06 21.14 -0.76
CA THR A 232 -0.80 19.89 -0.98
C THR A 232 -2.20 20.14 -1.53
N LYS A 233 -2.90 21.16 -1.01
CA LYS A 233 -4.23 21.53 -1.50
C LYS A 233 -4.18 22.04 -2.95
N THR A 234 -3.28 22.97 -3.27
CA THR A 234 -3.16 23.53 -4.62
C THR A 234 -2.85 22.45 -5.66
N ALA A 235 -1.96 21.51 -5.34
CA ALA A 235 -1.63 20.45 -6.27
C ALA A 235 -2.80 19.46 -6.47
N LYS A 236 -3.55 19.17 -5.41
CA LYS A 236 -4.79 18.39 -5.50
C LYS A 236 -5.81 19.06 -6.43
N ASP A 237 -6.00 20.37 -6.26
CA ASP A 237 -6.93 21.16 -7.09
C ASP A 237 -6.45 21.26 -8.56
N ALA A 238 -5.15 21.17 -8.81
CA ALA A 238 -4.55 21.16 -10.15
C ALA A 238 -4.57 19.78 -10.84
N GLY A 239 -5.08 18.73 -10.18
CA GLY A 239 -5.03 17.36 -10.70
C GLY A 239 -3.61 16.77 -10.77
N GLU A 240 -2.63 17.45 -10.18
CA GLU A 240 -1.29 16.91 -10.00
C GLU A 240 -1.34 15.86 -8.88
N VAL A 241 -0.87 14.66 -9.19
CA VAL A 241 -0.63 13.63 -8.19
C VAL A 241 0.55 14.10 -7.33
N THR A 242 0.27 14.95 -6.35
CA THR A 242 1.17 15.08 -5.22
C THR A 242 1.20 13.77 -4.45
N GLY A 243 2.30 13.49 -3.75
CA GLY A 243 2.41 12.30 -2.90
C GLY A 243 1.16 12.05 -2.03
N ALA A 244 0.44 13.11 -1.64
CA ALA A 244 -0.83 13.04 -0.92
C ALA A 244 -2.04 12.40 -1.67
N GLU A 245 -2.07 12.42 -3.02
CA GLU A 245 -3.09 11.70 -3.80
C GLU A 245 -2.67 10.26 -4.15
N ALA A 246 -1.37 10.00 -4.29
CA ALA A 246 -0.85 8.62 -4.27
C ALA A 246 -1.14 7.93 -2.92
N GLU A 247 -1.34 8.72 -1.85
CA GLU A 247 -1.68 8.27 -0.50
C GLU A 247 -3.18 7.94 -0.28
N GLN A 248 -4.10 8.30 -1.19
CA GLN A 248 -5.56 8.08 -1.03
C GLN A 248 -6.24 7.32 -2.20
N LYS A 249 -5.71 7.36 -3.43
CA LYS A 249 -6.36 6.73 -4.60
C LYS A 249 -6.29 5.20 -4.67
N VAL A 250 -5.50 4.53 -3.81
CA VAL A 250 -5.33 3.06 -3.87
C VAL A 250 -6.39 2.28 -3.09
N VAL A 251 -7.18 2.95 -2.23
CA VAL A 251 -8.22 2.28 -1.40
C VAL A 251 -9.57 2.19 -2.15
N GLY A 252 -9.70 2.73 -3.36
CA GLY A 252 -10.98 2.85 -4.07
C GLY A 252 -10.97 2.45 -5.55
N GLY A 253 -10.13 1.49 -5.95
CA GLY A 253 -10.03 1.02 -7.35
C GLY A 253 -9.92 -0.50 -7.47
#